data_AF-A0A918B814-F1
#
_entry.id   AF-A0A918B814-F1
#
_cell.length_a   1.000
_cell.length_b   1.000
_cell.length_c   1.000
_cell.angle_alpha   90.00
_cell.angle_beta   90.00
_cell.angle_gamma   90.00
#
_symmetry.space_group_name_H-M   'P 1'
#
loop_
_entity.id
_entity.type
_entity.pdbx_description
1 polymer ?
#
loop_
_entity_poly.entity_id
_entity_poly.type
_entity_poly.pdbx_seq_one_letter_code
_entity_poly.pdbx_strand_id
1 'polypeptide(L)'
;MVEAPAGGGLSVVEVLRTQGALRERTVDDRMYQARYAVGLHPFRLQLFTASGRRPVAVATQTYGEGGSLTNLVEQYVEDVWRTHCPGEERPPVWVQRFVNDADDDRAAGGEAWGLEDTGFQLVTFHEDTAFTVRASRWLPISDADLARLVGRPVDRGRGAGYVPTALPAPVERIEYRFVAVDDLPEPRPFREACMRSPESARDRAGPAGRNPLGGRCCWYHRQDWAALSEHAIRLIERARADGMPDHDIAANRAALAVAYGVETRQRPALYSLLDHGDGITAALGPAGWYTNGQHRVRAMKDAGVDRTVVVAYLPLEDDAGAAGEG
;
A
#
# COMPACT_ATOMS: atom_id res chain seq x y z
N MET A 1 30.78 -14.72 15.34
CA MET A 1 29.45 -14.15 15.05
C MET A 1 29.61 -12.65 15.10
N VAL A 2 29.61 -12.02 13.92
CA VAL A 2 29.69 -10.56 13.81
C VAL A 2 28.28 -10.05 14.05
N GLU A 3 28.07 -9.31 15.12
CA GLU A 3 26.82 -8.61 15.37
C GLU A 3 26.54 -7.67 14.19
N ALA A 4 25.41 -7.86 13.53
CA ALA A 4 24.93 -6.92 12.53
C ALA A 4 24.69 -5.56 13.23
N PRO A 5 25.20 -4.43 12.69
CA PRO A 5 24.97 -3.14 13.31
C PRO A 5 23.47 -2.85 13.35
N ALA A 6 22.98 -2.42 14.51
CA ALA A 6 21.60 -1.97 14.70
C ALA A 6 21.26 -0.92 13.63
N GLY A 7 20.22 -1.20 12.83
CA GLY A 7 19.80 -0.38 11.69
C GLY A 7 19.46 1.05 12.07
N GLY A 8 20.45 1.94 12.03
CA GLY A 8 20.30 3.38 12.18
C GLY A 8 19.78 3.99 10.88
N GLY A 9 18.46 3.97 10.67
CA GLY A 9 17.85 4.74 9.59
C GLY A 9 18.04 6.25 9.83
N LEU A 10 18.47 6.99 8.80
CA LEU A 10 18.70 8.44 8.87
C LEU A 10 17.39 9.17 9.21
N SER A 11 17.44 10.14 10.12
CA SER A 11 16.31 11.03 10.39
C SER A 11 16.10 12.04 9.24
N VAL A 12 14.91 12.65 9.15
CA VAL A 12 14.66 13.74 8.17
C VAL A 12 15.69 14.86 8.33
N VAL A 13 15.97 15.27 9.57
CA VAL A 13 16.97 16.33 9.87
C VAL A 13 18.34 15.97 9.33
N GLU A 14 18.75 14.71 9.46
CA GLU A 14 20.05 14.24 8.99
C GLU A 14 20.13 14.17 7.45
N VAL A 15 19.04 13.74 6.81
CA VAL A 15 18.92 13.78 5.35
C VAL A 15 19.00 15.22 4.85
N LEU A 16 18.28 16.17 5.46
CA LEU A 16 18.36 17.59 5.09
C LEU A 16 19.78 18.16 5.26
N ARG A 17 20.44 17.85 6.39
CA ARG A 17 21.80 18.33 6.68
C ARG A 17 22.82 17.83 5.66
N THR A 18 22.68 16.59 5.18
CA THR A 18 23.67 15.96 4.31
C THR A 18 23.34 16.10 2.81
N GLN A 19 22.06 16.14 2.47
CA GLN A 19 21.57 16.10 1.10
C GLN A 19 20.89 17.40 0.65
N GLY A 20 20.61 18.36 1.53
CA GLY A 20 20.05 19.66 1.14
C GLY A 20 20.95 20.39 0.15
N ALA A 21 20.43 20.69 -1.04
CA ALA A 21 21.15 21.43 -2.08
C ALA A 21 20.18 21.99 -3.12
N LEU A 22 20.61 23.06 -3.81
CA LEU A 22 19.93 23.55 -5.00
C LEU A 22 20.06 22.54 -6.13
N ARG A 23 18.92 21.99 -6.55
CA ARG A 23 18.83 21.03 -7.65
C ARG A 23 18.01 21.57 -8.81
N GLU A 24 18.28 21.06 -10.00
CA GLU A 24 17.46 21.26 -11.19
C GLU A 24 16.43 20.13 -11.29
N ARG A 25 15.20 20.44 -11.71
CA ARG A 25 14.19 19.42 -12.02
C ARG A 25 14.45 18.88 -13.42
N THR A 26 15.05 17.71 -13.52
CA THR A 26 15.44 17.09 -14.80
C THR A 26 14.37 16.15 -15.37
N VAL A 27 13.44 15.69 -14.53
CA VAL A 27 12.26 14.92 -14.97
C VAL A 27 11.02 15.49 -14.29
N ASP A 28 9.94 15.61 -15.04
CA ASP A 28 8.58 15.88 -14.55
C ASP A 28 7.60 15.10 -15.44
N ASP A 29 7.56 13.78 -15.22
CA ASP A 29 6.70 12.85 -15.95
C ASP A 29 5.41 12.64 -15.17
N ARG A 30 4.27 12.98 -15.76
CA ARG A 30 2.94 12.90 -15.10
C ARG A 30 2.37 11.48 -15.07
N MET A 31 2.96 10.58 -15.85
CA MET A 31 2.44 9.25 -16.17
C MET A 31 3.58 8.23 -16.19
N TYR A 32 4.55 8.37 -15.30
CA TYR A 32 5.67 7.45 -15.22
C TYR A 32 5.16 6.03 -14.93
N GLN A 33 5.61 5.07 -15.74
CA GLN A 33 5.25 3.66 -15.62
C GLN A 33 6.52 2.84 -15.36
N ALA A 34 6.56 2.20 -14.20
CA ALA A 34 7.68 1.33 -13.87
C ALA A 34 7.66 0.06 -14.72
N ARG A 35 8.77 -0.23 -15.41
CA ARG A 35 8.82 -1.29 -16.44
C ARG A 35 8.66 -2.72 -15.90
N TYR A 36 8.96 -2.92 -14.62
CA TYR A 36 9.04 -4.24 -13.99
C TYR A 36 7.85 -4.54 -13.06
N ALA A 37 6.88 -3.64 -12.96
CA ALA A 37 5.68 -3.90 -12.18
C ALA A 37 4.63 -4.59 -13.07
N VAL A 38 4.02 -5.67 -12.58
CA VAL A 38 3.01 -6.43 -13.33
C VAL A 38 1.72 -5.62 -13.41
N GLY A 39 1.41 -5.05 -14.57
CA GLY A 39 0.24 -4.18 -14.79
C GLY A 39 0.62 -2.71 -14.96
N LEU A 40 -0.38 -1.86 -15.17
CA LEU A 40 -0.19 -0.42 -15.32
C LEU A 40 -0.35 0.26 -13.97
N HIS A 41 0.74 0.81 -13.45
CA HIS A 41 0.76 1.48 -12.14
C HIS A 41 1.34 2.88 -12.24
N PRO A 42 0.61 3.80 -12.89
CA PRO A 42 1.15 5.12 -13.18
C PRO A 42 1.27 5.97 -11.92
N PHE A 43 2.34 6.74 -11.84
CA PHE A 43 2.48 7.84 -10.88
C PHE A 43 3.18 9.03 -11.55
N ARG A 44 3.03 10.22 -10.97
CA ARG A 44 3.87 11.35 -11.38
C ARG A 44 5.24 11.21 -10.75
N LEU A 45 6.29 11.32 -11.56
CA LEU A 45 7.68 11.38 -11.13
C LEU A 45 8.26 12.78 -11.38
N GLN A 46 8.65 13.47 -10.31
CA GLN A 46 9.52 14.64 -10.37
C GLN A 46 10.93 14.25 -9.89
N LEU A 47 11.93 14.32 -10.77
CA LEU A 47 13.33 14.03 -10.42
C LEU A 47 14.14 15.32 -10.36
N PHE A 48 14.85 15.50 -9.26
CA PHE A 48 15.72 16.64 -9.00
C PHE A 48 17.18 16.18 -8.89
N THR A 49 18.07 16.78 -9.66
CA THR A 49 19.50 16.42 -9.70
C THR A 49 20.41 17.64 -9.52
N ALA A 50 21.63 17.39 -9.05
CA ALA A 50 22.71 18.36 -9.00
C ALA A 50 24.05 17.62 -9.01
N SER A 51 25.08 18.22 -9.60
CA SER A 51 26.42 17.62 -9.65
C SER A 51 26.96 17.30 -8.25
N GLY A 52 27.50 16.08 -8.08
CA GLY A 52 28.06 15.60 -6.82
C GLY A 52 27.04 15.42 -5.69
N ARG A 53 25.74 15.41 -6.00
CA ARG A 53 24.66 15.22 -5.02
C ARG A 53 23.76 14.09 -5.44
N ARG A 54 23.38 13.27 -4.45
CA ARG A 54 22.38 12.21 -4.64
C ARG A 54 21.08 12.82 -5.21
N PRO A 55 20.53 12.26 -6.30
CA PRO A 55 19.24 12.67 -6.86
C PRO A 55 18.10 12.55 -5.84
N VAL A 56 17.06 13.36 -6.00
CA VAL A 56 15.83 13.30 -5.19
C VAL A 56 14.66 13.02 -6.13
N ALA A 57 13.99 11.90 -5.93
CA ALA A 57 12.80 11.51 -6.67
C ALA A 57 11.57 11.77 -5.80
N VAL A 58 10.59 12.49 -6.34
CA VAL A 58 9.29 12.72 -5.72
C VAL A 58 8.23 12.03 -6.56
N ALA A 59 7.58 11.03 -5.98
CA ALA A 59 6.51 10.27 -6.59
C ALA A 59 5.15 10.68 -6.01
N THR A 60 4.19 11.00 -6.88
CA THR A 60 2.82 11.36 -6.48
C THR A 60 1.82 10.46 -7.19
N GLN A 61 0.94 9.80 -6.43
CA GLN A 61 -0.07 8.86 -6.96
C GLN A 61 -1.45 9.18 -6.38
N THR A 62 -2.51 9.00 -7.16
CA THR A 62 -3.89 9.01 -6.66
C THR A 62 -4.26 7.59 -6.21
N TYR A 63 -5.07 7.45 -5.16
CA TYR A 63 -5.53 6.12 -4.76
C TYR A 63 -6.29 5.44 -5.92
N GLY A 64 -6.07 4.13 -6.09
CA GLY A 64 -6.73 3.33 -7.12
C GLY A 64 -6.02 3.26 -8.48
N GLU A 65 -4.93 4.01 -8.69
CA GLU A 65 -4.15 3.98 -9.95
C GLU A 65 -3.16 2.81 -10.02
N GLY A 66 -3.65 1.61 -9.66
CA GLY A 66 -2.86 0.39 -9.58
C GLY A 66 -2.14 0.20 -8.24
N GLY A 67 -0.98 -0.45 -8.30
CA GLY A 67 -0.14 -0.81 -7.19
C GLY A 67 0.37 0.42 -6.46
N SER A 68 0.10 0.47 -5.16
CA SER A 68 0.38 1.66 -4.35
C SER A 68 1.88 1.97 -4.28
N LEU A 69 2.22 3.26 -4.24
CA LEU A 69 3.61 3.72 -3.98
C LEU A 69 4.23 3.05 -2.76
N THR A 70 3.44 2.73 -1.72
CA THR A 70 3.93 2.06 -0.52
C THR A 70 4.27 0.60 -0.77
N ASN A 71 3.40 -0.13 -1.47
CA ASN A 71 3.56 -1.58 -1.63
C ASN A 71 4.66 -1.91 -2.65
N LEU A 72 4.78 -1.12 -3.71
CA LEU A 72 5.75 -1.33 -4.79
C LEU A 72 6.95 -0.36 -4.74
N VAL A 73 7.18 0.31 -3.59
CA VAL A 73 8.20 1.36 -3.46
C VAL A 73 9.59 0.92 -3.91
N GLU A 74 10.04 -0.28 -3.54
CA GLU A 74 11.38 -0.78 -3.91
C GLU A 74 11.47 -0.94 -5.43
N GLN A 75 10.47 -1.56 -6.05
CA GLN A 75 10.45 -1.77 -7.49
C GLN A 75 10.46 -0.45 -8.25
N TYR A 76 9.69 0.54 -7.78
CA TYR A 76 9.67 1.88 -8.36
C TYR A 76 10.99 2.62 -8.20
N VAL A 77 11.58 2.59 -7.01
CA VAL A 77 12.87 3.24 -6.75
C VAL A 77 13.98 2.60 -7.57
N GLU A 78 14.01 1.28 -7.65
CA GLU A 78 14.99 0.55 -8.46
C GLU A 78 14.84 0.85 -9.94
N ASP A 79 13.61 0.90 -10.47
CA ASP A 79 13.37 1.24 -11.88
C ASP A 79 13.76 2.68 -12.20
N VAL A 80 13.40 3.64 -11.34
CA VAL A 80 13.82 5.04 -11.48
C VAL A 80 15.34 5.17 -11.37
N TRP A 81 15.97 4.43 -10.46
CA TRP A 81 17.42 4.42 -10.32
C TRP A 81 18.11 3.89 -11.59
N ARG A 82 17.67 2.74 -12.11
CA ARG A 82 18.22 2.16 -13.36
C ARG A 82 17.97 3.05 -14.57
N THR A 83 16.80 3.69 -14.65
CA THR A 83 16.37 4.44 -15.83
C THR A 83 16.96 5.84 -15.88
N HIS A 84 16.94 6.57 -14.76
CA HIS A 84 17.29 7.99 -14.74
C HIS A 84 18.61 8.29 -14.04
N CYS A 85 19.11 7.37 -13.22
CA CYS A 85 20.32 7.57 -12.41
C CYS A 85 21.33 6.41 -12.55
N PRO A 86 21.58 5.83 -13.75
CA PRO A 86 22.38 4.60 -13.88
C PRO A 86 23.85 4.76 -13.48
N GLY A 87 24.36 5.99 -13.41
CA GLY A 87 25.72 6.29 -12.96
C GLY A 87 25.86 6.51 -11.45
N GLU A 88 24.76 6.55 -10.71
CA GLU A 88 24.78 6.79 -9.26
C GLU A 88 25.03 5.47 -8.51
N GLU A 89 25.95 5.48 -7.55
CA GLU A 89 26.25 4.31 -6.71
C GLU A 89 25.13 3.99 -5.70
N ARG A 90 24.25 4.95 -5.43
CA ARG A 90 23.18 4.87 -4.44
C ARG A 90 21.83 5.22 -5.07
N PRO A 91 20.71 4.67 -4.55
CA PRO A 91 19.38 4.99 -5.07
C PRO A 91 19.09 6.48 -4.96
N PRO A 92 18.13 7.06 -5.69
CA PRO A 92 17.66 8.41 -5.39
C PRO A 92 17.13 8.48 -3.94
N VAL A 93 17.17 9.67 -3.32
CA VAL A 93 16.37 9.92 -2.12
C VAL A 93 14.91 9.92 -2.55
N TRP A 94 14.10 9.01 -1.99
CA TRP A 94 12.71 8.83 -2.41
C TRP A 94 11.76 9.53 -1.47
N VAL A 95 10.88 10.35 -2.04
CA VAL A 95 9.77 10.99 -1.35
C VAL A 95 8.50 10.62 -2.09
N GLN A 96 7.47 10.23 -1.35
CA GLN A 96 6.18 9.85 -1.93
C GLN A 96 5.03 10.64 -1.32
N ARG A 97 3.93 10.75 -2.07
CA ARG A 97 2.67 11.26 -1.57
C ARG A 97 1.49 10.62 -2.29
N PHE A 98 0.46 10.28 -1.53
CA PHE A 98 -0.86 9.99 -2.08
C PHE A 98 -1.69 11.26 -2.10
N VAL A 99 -2.32 11.56 -3.22
CA VAL A 99 -3.30 12.63 -3.34
C VAL A 99 -4.71 12.03 -3.39
N ASN A 100 -5.63 12.65 -2.68
CA ASN A 100 -7.05 12.40 -2.88
C ASN A 100 -7.56 13.46 -3.83
N ASP A 101 -7.92 13.08 -5.05
CA ASP A 101 -8.71 13.96 -5.90
C ASP A 101 -10.17 13.89 -5.43
N ALA A 102 -10.46 14.60 -4.34
CA ALA A 102 -11.81 14.77 -3.82
C ALA A 102 -12.76 15.46 -4.82
N ASP A 103 -12.20 16.10 -5.86
CA ASP A 103 -12.96 16.73 -6.94
C ASP A 103 -13.38 15.72 -8.03
N ASP A 104 -12.63 14.62 -8.26
CA ASP A 104 -13.02 13.57 -9.21
C ASP A 104 -14.03 12.59 -8.59
N ASP A 105 -13.87 12.21 -7.31
CA ASP A 105 -14.82 11.32 -6.61
C ASP A 105 -16.21 11.96 -6.45
N ARG A 106 -16.28 13.28 -6.26
CA ARG A 106 -17.56 14.01 -6.18
C ARG A 106 -18.29 14.09 -7.51
N ALA A 107 -17.57 14.12 -8.64
CA ALA A 107 -18.17 14.09 -9.97
C ALA A 107 -18.69 12.69 -10.33
N ALA A 108 -18.06 11.64 -9.81
CA ALA A 108 -18.46 10.24 -10.01
C ALA A 108 -19.53 9.73 -9.03
N GLY A 109 -19.97 10.54 -8.06
CA GLY A 109 -20.95 10.13 -7.05
C GLY A 109 -20.44 9.07 -6.06
N GLY A 110 -19.13 8.85 -6.01
CA GLY A 110 -18.49 7.94 -5.05
C GLY A 110 -18.39 8.60 -3.68
N GLU A 111 -18.66 7.85 -2.62
CA GLU A 111 -18.29 8.27 -1.26
C GLU A 111 -16.76 8.40 -1.22
N ALA A 112 -16.27 9.65 -1.24
CA ALA A 112 -14.85 9.92 -1.06
C ALA A 112 -14.36 9.12 0.16
N TRP A 113 -13.36 8.26 -0.03
CA TRP A 113 -12.92 7.25 0.94
C TRP A 113 -12.38 7.81 2.28
N GLY A 114 -12.60 9.09 2.58
CA GLY A 114 -12.31 9.71 3.87
C GLY A 114 -10.84 9.67 4.28
N LEU A 115 -9.96 9.20 3.40
CA LEU A 115 -8.53 9.17 3.62
C LEU A 115 -8.07 10.63 3.66
N GLU A 116 -7.48 11.06 4.76
CA GLU A 116 -6.92 12.40 4.86
C GLU A 116 -5.70 12.50 3.93
N ASP A 117 -5.42 13.70 3.38
CA ASP A 117 -4.18 13.96 2.65
C ASP A 117 -2.98 13.62 3.54
N THR A 118 -2.29 12.53 3.22
CA THR A 118 -1.19 11.99 4.04
C THR A 118 0.07 12.86 4.05
N GLY A 119 0.12 13.93 3.25
CA GLY A 119 1.30 14.75 3.07
C GLY A 119 2.45 13.99 2.41
N PHE A 120 3.65 14.58 2.40
CA PHE A 120 4.83 13.92 1.85
C PHE A 120 5.48 12.99 2.88
N GLN A 121 5.96 11.85 2.40
CA GLN A 121 6.70 10.87 3.19
C GLN A 121 8.05 10.60 2.55
N LEU A 122 9.13 10.82 3.31
CA LEU A 122 10.47 10.38 2.97
C LEU A 122 10.59 8.88 3.25
N VAL A 123 11.00 8.12 2.23
CA VAL A 123 11.26 6.69 2.37
C VAL A 123 12.76 6.47 2.49
N THR A 124 13.15 5.76 3.54
CA THR A 124 14.52 5.31 3.77
C THR A 124 14.64 3.86 3.31
N PHE A 125 15.84 3.48 2.86
CA PHE A 125 16.12 2.14 2.38
C PHE A 125 17.37 1.56 3.03
N HIS A 126 17.38 0.24 3.20
CA HIS A 126 18.61 -0.53 3.25
C HIS A 126 19.11 -0.77 1.83
N GLU A 127 20.38 -0.47 1.60
CA GLU A 127 21.07 -0.64 0.33
C GLU A 127 21.77 -2.00 0.37
N ASP A 128 21.29 -2.98 -0.41
CA ASP A 128 21.85 -4.33 -0.44
C ASP A 128 22.97 -4.43 -1.48
N THR A 129 22.63 -4.17 -2.75
CA THR A 129 23.52 -4.17 -3.91
C THR A 129 23.13 -3.03 -4.85
N ALA A 130 23.97 -2.74 -5.85
CA ALA A 130 23.64 -1.75 -6.88
C ALA A 130 22.27 -2.06 -7.50
N PHE A 131 21.40 -1.05 -7.57
CA PHE A 131 20.02 -1.16 -8.04
C PHE A 131 19.14 -2.15 -7.26
N THR A 132 19.45 -2.44 -5.99
CA THR A 132 18.58 -3.26 -5.14
C THR A 132 18.41 -2.61 -3.79
N VAL A 133 17.17 -2.36 -3.41
CA VAL A 133 16.85 -1.70 -2.15
C VAL A 133 15.80 -2.47 -1.38
N ARG A 134 15.79 -2.28 -0.06
CA ARG A 134 14.70 -2.74 0.80
C ARG A 134 14.19 -1.56 1.60
N ALA A 135 12.91 -1.22 1.47
CA ALA A 135 12.36 -0.08 2.19
C ALA A 135 12.38 -0.36 3.69
N SER A 136 12.97 0.58 4.43
CA SER A 136 13.18 0.44 5.86
C SER A 136 12.18 1.25 6.66
N ARG A 137 11.80 2.45 6.21
CA ARG A 137 10.93 3.34 6.99
C ARG A 137 10.36 4.47 6.17
N TRP A 138 9.14 4.88 6.53
CA TRP A 138 8.47 6.10 6.08
C TRP A 138 8.53 7.15 7.18
N LEU A 139 8.97 8.34 6.84
CA LEU A 139 9.08 9.48 7.75
C LEU A 139 8.28 10.65 7.17
N PRO A 140 7.40 11.31 7.94
CA PRO A 140 6.73 12.50 7.46
C PRO A 140 7.77 13.59 7.16
N ILE A 141 7.64 14.28 6.04
CA ILE A 141 8.47 15.41 5.65
C ILE A 141 7.56 16.59 5.27
N SER A 142 7.82 17.75 5.87
CA SER A 142 7.05 18.96 5.58
C SER A 142 7.37 19.50 4.18
N ASP A 143 6.46 20.27 3.57
CA ASP A 143 6.72 20.97 2.31
C ASP A 143 7.94 21.88 2.38
N ALA A 144 8.12 22.58 3.50
CA ALA A 144 9.25 23.46 3.72
C ALA A 144 10.58 22.68 3.76
N ASP A 145 10.59 21.52 4.40
CA ASP A 145 11.77 20.65 4.46
C ASP A 145 12.05 19.99 3.11
N LEU A 146 11.02 19.53 2.40
CA LEU A 146 11.19 19.02 1.04
C LEU A 146 11.73 20.10 0.10
N ALA A 147 11.24 21.34 0.22
CA ALA A 147 11.75 22.47 -0.55
C ALA A 147 13.21 22.79 -0.21
N ARG A 148 13.62 22.68 1.06
CA ARG A 148 15.04 22.80 1.46
C ARG A 148 15.88 21.65 0.91
N LEU A 149 15.32 20.44 0.85
CA LEU A 149 16.01 19.27 0.32
C LEU A 149 16.39 19.47 -1.15
N VAL A 150 15.47 19.98 -1.98
CA VAL A 150 15.71 20.17 -3.43
C VAL A 150 16.07 21.60 -3.85
N GLY A 151 15.98 22.56 -2.92
CA GLY A 151 16.25 23.99 -3.14
C GLY A 151 15.15 24.77 -3.85
N ARG A 152 13.93 24.23 -3.96
CA ARG A 152 12.76 24.89 -4.59
C ARG A 152 11.45 24.22 -4.14
N PRO A 153 10.29 24.92 -4.22
CA PRO A 153 9.00 24.28 -3.99
C PRO A 153 8.78 23.06 -4.89
N VAL A 154 8.20 22.01 -4.34
CA VAL A 154 7.82 20.80 -5.08
C VAL A 154 6.32 20.83 -5.33
N ASP A 155 5.92 20.50 -6.55
CA ASP A 155 4.51 20.42 -6.89
C ASP A 155 3.87 19.22 -6.18
N ARG A 156 2.75 19.51 -5.51
CA ARG A 156 1.98 18.62 -4.66
C ARG A 156 1.06 17.71 -5.46
N GLY A 157 0.56 18.15 -6.60
CA GLY A 157 -0.47 17.42 -7.35
C GLY A 157 0.08 16.43 -8.36
N ARG A 158 -0.82 15.88 -9.16
CA ARG A 158 -0.51 15.18 -10.42
C ARG A 158 0.01 16.11 -11.53
N GLY A 159 0.02 17.41 -11.26
CA GLY A 159 0.53 18.46 -12.14
C GLY A 159 -0.55 18.98 -13.08
N ALA A 160 -0.40 20.24 -13.50
CA ALA A 160 -1.34 20.84 -14.45
C ALA A 160 -1.39 20.03 -15.76
N GLY A 161 -2.60 19.76 -16.25
CA GLY A 161 -2.84 18.94 -17.44
C GLY A 161 -2.73 17.44 -17.21
N TYR A 162 -2.69 16.99 -15.96
CA TYR A 162 -2.95 15.59 -15.66
C TYR A 162 -4.35 15.21 -16.16
N VAL A 163 -4.41 14.14 -16.94
CA VAL A 163 -5.64 13.50 -17.33
C VAL A 163 -5.51 12.08 -16.79
N PRO A 164 -6.35 11.67 -15.81
CA PRO A 164 -6.41 10.28 -15.39
C PRO A 164 -6.47 9.39 -16.62
N THR A 165 -5.65 8.35 -16.65
CA THR A 165 -5.70 7.46 -17.81
C THR A 165 -7.08 6.85 -17.83
N ALA A 166 -7.90 7.26 -18.80
CA ALA A 166 -9.22 6.71 -19.07
C ALA A 166 -9.14 5.30 -19.67
N LEU A 167 -8.11 4.54 -19.32
CA LEU A 167 -8.31 3.11 -19.30
C LEU A 167 -9.44 2.94 -18.30
N PRO A 168 -10.61 2.40 -18.69
CA PRO A 168 -11.54 1.97 -17.68
C PRO A 168 -10.68 1.14 -16.72
N ALA A 169 -10.64 1.53 -15.44
CA ALA A 169 -10.18 0.59 -14.43
C ALA A 169 -10.91 -0.69 -14.83
N PRO A 170 -10.18 -1.77 -15.19
CA PRO A 170 -10.84 -2.97 -15.71
C PRO A 170 -12.00 -3.19 -14.78
N VAL A 171 -13.22 -3.15 -15.33
CA VAL A 171 -14.39 -3.14 -14.45
C VAL A 171 -14.27 -4.48 -13.76
N GLU A 172 -13.92 -4.44 -12.49
CA GLU A 172 -13.43 -5.61 -11.81
C GLU A 172 -14.55 -6.03 -10.88
N ARG A 173 -15.12 -7.21 -11.13
CA ARG A 173 -16.01 -7.80 -10.14
C ARG A 173 -15.14 -8.27 -9.00
N ILE A 174 -15.43 -7.75 -7.83
CA ILE A 174 -14.81 -8.22 -6.61
C ILE A 174 -15.44 -9.56 -6.24
N GLU A 175 -14.59 -10.53 -5.94
CA GLU A 175 -14.98 -11.83 -5.43
C GLU A 175 -14.22 -12.12 -4.13
N TYR A 176 -14.92 -12.47 -3.07
CA TYR A 176 -14.28 -13.02 -1.88
C TYR A 176 -13.97 -14.50 -2.08
N ARG A 177 -12.72 -14.90 -1.88
CA ARG A 177 -12.35 -16.31 -1.91
C ARG A 177 -11.91 -16.77 -0.54
N PHE A 178 -12.29 -17.99 -0.19
CA PHE A 178 -11.82 -18.64 1.02
C PHE A 178 -10.62 -19.49 0.65
N VAL A 179 -9.51 -19.24 1.31
CA VAL A 179 -8.23 -19.92 1.03
C VAL A 179 -7.63 -20.43 2.32
N ALA A 180 -6.88 -21.52 2.24
CA ALA A 180 -6.01 -21.90 3.33
C ALA A 180 -4.92 -20.82 3.49
N VAL A 181 -4.62 -20.44 4.72
CA VAL A 181 -3.56 -19.44 4.98
C VAL A 181 -2.20 -19.98 4.59
N ASP A 182 -2.01 -21.30 4.62
CA ASP A 182 -0.78 -21.95 4.17
C ASP A 182 -0.56 -21.83 2.65
N ASP A 183 -1.62 -21.77 1.86
CA ASP A 183 -1.57 -21.58 0.40
C ASP A 183 -1.24 -20.14 0.00
N LEU A 184 -1.37 -19.19 0.93
CA LEU A 184 -1.03 -17.80 0.69
C LEU A 184 0.49 -17.63 0.58
N PRO A 185 0.99 -16.76 -0.33
CA PRO A 185 2.41 -16.53 -0.51
C PRO A 185 3.13 -16.18 0.80
N GLU A 186 4.41 -16.54 0.91
CA GLU A 186 5.16 -16.12 2.09
C GLU A 186 5.35 -14.60 2.04
N PRO A 187 5.01 -13.82 3.09
CA PRO A 187 5.14 -12.36 3.08
C PRO A 187 6.62 -11.93 3.08
N ARG A 188 7.28 -11.99 1.93
CA ARG A 188 8.71 -11.69 1.76
C ARG A 188 8.94 -10.60 0.71
N PRO A 189 9.78 -9.58 1.03
CA PRO A 189 10.33 -9.30 2.36
C PRO A 189 9.23 -8.83 3.35
N PHE A 190 9.26 -9.30 4.60
CA PHE A 190 8.33 -8.84 5.63
C PHE A 190 8.80 -7.50 6.20
N ARG A 191 8.00 -6.45 6.05
CA ARG A 191 8.37 -5.08 6.44
C ARG A 191 7.89 -4.73 7.85
N GLU A 192 8.61 -5.16 8.89
CA GLU A 192 8.20 -4.88 10.30
C GLU A 192 8.11 -3.39 10.65
N ALA A 193 8.90 -2.54 9.99
CA ALA A 193 9.14 -1.16 10.39
C ALA A 193 8.09 -0.14 9.89
N CYS A 194 7.25 -0.47 8.89
CA CYS A 194 6.20 0.42 8.39
C CYS A 194 5.08 0.68 9.42
N MET A 195 5.09 0.01 10.57
CA MET A 195 4.05 0.04 11.59
C MET A 195 4.39 0.82 12.87
N ARG A 196 5.53 1.55 12.91
CA ARG A 196 5.85 2.46 14.03
C ARG A 196 5.35 3.88 13.75
N SER A 197 4.04 4.08 13.58
CA SER A 197 3.48 5.43 13.65
C SER A 197 3.55 5.94 15.09
N PRO A 198 3.98 7.20 15.35
CA PRO A 198 4.01 7.78 16.70
C PRO A 198 2.66 7.72 17.43
N GLU A 199 1.55 7.64 16.70
CA GLU A 199 0.18 7.60 17.24
C GLU A 199 -0.20 6.26 17.84
N SER A 200 0.43 5.16 17.40
CA SER A 200 0.26 3.81 17.99
C SER A 200 0.75 3.70 19.43
N ALA A 201 1.44 4.73 19.95
CA ALA A 201 1.83 4.81 21.35
C ALA A 201 0.64 5.05 22.30
N ARG A 202 -0.51 5.55 21.80
CA ARG A 202 -1.71 5.79 22.62
C ARG A 202 -2.55 4.54 22.88
N ASP A 203 -2.43 3.49 22.06
CA ASP A 203 -3.16 2.22 22.21
C ASP A 203 -2.46 1.19 23.14
N ARG A 204 -1.75 1.67 24.17
CA ARG A 204 -0.96 0.82 25.08
C ARG A 204 -1.75 0.20 26.25
N ALA A 205 -3.08 0.29 26.26
CA ALA A 205 -3.89 -0.23 27.36
C ALA A 205 -5.01 -1.16 26.85
N GLY A 206 -4.71 -2.45 26.70
CA GLY A 206 -5.71 -3.48 26.45
C GLY A 206 -5.19 -4.87 26.84
N PRO A 207 -6.01 -5.72 27.50
CA PRO A 207 -5.54 -6.99 28.02
C PRO A 207 -5.23 -7.97 26.88
N ALA A 208 -4.07 -8.60 27.01
CA ALA A 208 -3.46 -9.50 26.05
C ALA A 208 -4.32 -10.75 25.77
N GLY A 209 -4.76 -10.89 24.53
CA GLY A 209 -5.01 -12.20 23.92
C GLY A 209 -3.66 -12.87 23.63
N ARG A 210 -3.55 -14.16 23.96
CA ARG A 210 -2.29 -14.93 23.96
C ARG A 210 -1.68 -15.03 22.55
N ASN A 211 -0.77 -14.12 22.23
CA ASN A 211 0.17 -14.29 21.13
C ASN A 211 1.56 -14.62 21.72
N PRO A 212 2.17 -15.78 21.40
CA PRO A 212 3.50 -16.15 21.89
C PRO A 212 4.62 -15.15 21.52
N LEU A 213 4.37 -14.23 20.58
CA LEU A 213 5.31 -13.17 20.16
C LEU A 213 5.19 -11.85 20.95
N GLY A 214 4.59 -11.88 22.15
CA GLY A 214 4.80 -10.84 23.16
C GLY A 214 4.55 -9.40 22.72
N GLY A 215 3.30 -9.05 22.36
CA GLY A 215 2.75 -7.68 22.45
C GLY A 215 3.48 -6.49 21.78
N ARG A 216 4.55 -6.70 20.99
CA ARG A 216 5.43 -5.62 20.51
C ARG A 216 5.56 -5.51 18.97
N CYS A 217 4.89 -6.36 18.19
CA CYS A 217 5.05 -6.37 16.72
C CYS A 217 4.20 -5.30 16.02
N CYS A 218 2.89 -5.53 15.80
CA CYS A 218 2.01 -4.55 15.15
C CYS A 218 0.53 -4.70 15.57
N TRP A 219 -0.34 -3.76 15.17
CA TRP A 219 -1.78 -3.84 15.43
C TRP A 219 -2.41 -5.14 14.93
N TYR A 220 -1.95 -5.68 13.79
CA TYR A 220 -2.45 -6.95 13.24
C TYR A 220 -2.12 -8.14 14.14
N HIS A 221 -0.91 -8.27 14.69
CA HIS A 221 -0.54 -9.37 15.61
C HIS A 221 -1.30 -9.35 16.95
N ARG A 222 -2.05 -8.27 17.25
CA ARG A 222 -2.89 -8.18 18.45
C ARG A 222 -4.31 -8.70 18.24
N GLN A 223 -4.69 -9.04 17.00
CA GLN A 223 -6.04 -9.50 16.68
C GLN A 223 -6.18 -11.02 16.79
N ASP A 224 -7.37 -11.48 17.14
CA ASP A 224 -7.75 -12.90 17.05
C ASP A 224 -8.18 -13.22 15.62
N TRP A 225 -7.21 -13.46 14.75
CA TRP A 225 -7.48 -13.70 13.33
C TRP A 225 -8.24 -14.99 13.08
N ALA A 226 -8.12 -16.01 13.93
CA ALA A 226 -8.88 -17.24 13.78
C ALA A 226 -10.39 -16.96 13.92
N ALA A 227 -10.78 -16.27 14.99
CA ALA A 227 -12.17 -15.87 15.19
C ALA A 227 -12.65 -14.90 14.11
N LEU A 228 -11.84 -13.89 13.75
CA LEU A 228 -12.18 -12.88 12.75
C LEU A 228 -12.38 -13.48 11.36
N SER A 229 -11.51 -14.39 10.93
CA SER A 229 -11.65 -15.09 9.65
C SER A 229 -12.92 -15.94 9.61
N GLU A 230 -13.25 -16.64 10.70
CA GLU A 230 -14.51 -17.38 10.81
C GLU A 230 -15.74 -16.46 10.80
N HIS A 231 -15.68 -15.29 11.44
CA HIS A 231 -16.75 -14.28 11.33
C HIS A 231 -16.90 -13.75 9.91
N ALA A 232 -15.79 -13.45 9.23
CA ALA A 232 -15.81 -12.96 7.86
C ALA A 232 -16.40 -14.00 6.89
N ILE A 233 -15.95 -15.26 7.00
CA ILE A 233 -16.44 -16.37 6.17
C ILE A 233 -17.96 -16.54 6.36
N ARG A 234 -18.44 -16.67 7.60
CA ARG A 234 -19.88 -16.82 7.86
C ARG A 234 -20.71 -15.65 7.36
N LEU A 235 -20.21 -14.42 7.54
CA LEU A 235 -20.87 -13.22 7.06
C LEU A 235 -20.99 -13.23 5.54
N ILE A 236 -19.92 -13.57 4.82
CA ILE A 236 -19.90 -13.65 3.36
C ILE A 236 -20.82 -14.78 2.86
N GLU A 237 -20.70 -15.97 3.41
CA GLU A 237 -21.56 -17.12 3.04
C GLU A 237 -23.04 -16.78 3.21
N ARG A 238 -23.39 -16.12 4.31
CA ARG A 238 -24.77 -15.75 4.57
C ARG A 238 -25.25 -14.63 3.65
N ALA A 239 -24.46 -13.59 3.45
CA ALA A 239 -24.81 -12.50 2.54
C ALA A 239 -25.03 -13.05 1.11
N ARG A 240 -24.19 -13.98 0.65
CA ARG A 240 -24.38 -14.69 -0.62
C ARG A 240 -25.65 -15.53 -0.65
N ALA A 241 -25.97 -16.25 0.43
CA ALA A 241 -27.21 -17.01 0.54
C ALA A 241 -28.47 -16.12 0.50
N ASP A 242 -28.36 -14.87 0.96
CA ASP A 242 -29.40 -13.85 0.88
C ASP A 242 -29.38 -13.08 -0.47
N GLY A 243 -28.55 -13.52 -1.43
CA GLY A 243 -28.48 -12.96 -2.79
C GLY A 243 -27.65 -11.69 -2.93
N MET A 244 -26.90 -11.29 -1.90
CA MET A 244 -26.05 -10.11 -1.94
C MET A 244 -24.75 -10.38 -2.74
N PRO A 245 -24.44 -9.58 -3.76
CA PRO A 245 -23.18 -9.70 -4.50
C PRO A 245 -22.00 -9.21 -3.65
N ASP A 246 -20.81 -9.74 -3.91
CA ASP A 246 -19.63 -9.49 -3.07
C ASP A 246 -19.20 -8.02 -2.98
N HIS A 247 -19.42 -7.22 -4.02
CA HIS A 247 -19.14 -5.77 -3.96
C HIS A 247 -20.04 -5.05 -2.93
N ASP A 248 -21.30 -5.49 -2.79
CA ASP A 248 -22.23 -4.94 -1.82
C ASP A 248 -21.88 -5.37 -0.38
N ILE A 249 -21.24 -6.53 -0.19
CA ILE A 249 -20.84 -7.00 1.13
C ILE A 249 -19.84 -6.03 1.78
N ALA A 250 -18.87 -5.49 1.02
CA ALA A 250 -17.94 -4.51 1.58
C ALA A 250 -18.65 -3.19 1.92
N ALA A 251 -19.48 -2.68 1.01
CA ALA A 251 -20.24 -1.45 1.23
C ALA A 251 -21.14 -1.57 2.47
N ASN A 252 -21.71 -2.74 2.72
CA ASN A 252 -22.61 -3.02 3.84
C ASN A 252 -21.93 -3.64 5.07
N ARG A 253 -20.59 -3.76 5.10
CA ARG A 253 -19.84 -4.51 6.13
C ARG A 253 -20.17 -4.10 7.56
N ALA A 254 -20.43 -2.81 7.80
CA ALA A 254 -20.80 -2.31 9.12
C ALA A 254 -22.17 -2.80 9.57
N ALA A 255 -23.18 -2.71 8.70
CA ALA A 255 -24.53 -3.18 8.98
C ALA A 255 -24.56 -4.71 9.16
N LEU A 256 -23.86 -5.44 8.28
CA LEU A 256 -23.73 -6.89 8.36
C LEU A 256 -23.04 -7.31 9.66
N ALA A 257 -21.92 -6.67 10.04
CA ALA A 257 -21.23 -6.99 11.29
C ALA A 257 -22.13 -6.81 12.53
N VAL A 258 -22.99 -5.78 12.56
CA VAL A 258 -23.98 -5.60 13.62
C VAL A 258 -25.03 -6.71 13.58
N ALA A 259 -25.61 -6.99 12.41
CA ALA A 259 -26.65 -7.99 12.24
C ALA A 259 -26.18 -9.40 12.65
N TYR A 260 -24.90 -9.73 12.42
CA TYR A 260 -24.29 -11.02 12.77
C TYR A 260 -23.64 -11.04 14.15
N GLY A 261 -23.88 -10.02 14.99
CA GLY A 261 -23.43 -10.03 16.38
C GLY A 261 -21.91 -9.94 16.56
N VAL A 262 -21.18 -9.37 15.59
CA VAL A 262 -19.74 -9.14 15.73
C VAL A 262 -19.51 -8.07 16.80
N GLU A 263 -18.68 -8.38 17.79
CA GLU A 263 -18.37 -7.48 18.90
C GLU A 263 -17.73 -6.18 18.40
N THR A 264 -18.10 -5.04 19.00
CA THR A 264 -17.60 -3.71 18.58
C THR A 264 -16.08 -3.64 18.49
N ARG A 265 -15.36 -4.29 19.42
CA ARG A 265 -13.89 -4.31 19.44
C ARG A 265 -13.26 -5.07 18.26
N GLN A 266 -13.97 -6.03 17.67
CA GLN A 266 -13.52 -6.87 16.56
C GLN A 266 -13.80 -6.22 15.20
N ARG A 267 -14.77 -5.30 15.14
CA ARG A 267 -15.24 -4.68 13.89
C ARG A 267 -14.13 -4.00 13.08
N PRO A 268 -13.20 -3.20 13.64
CA PRO A 268 -12.15 -2.59 12.83
C PRO A 268 -11.27 -3.62 12.11
N ALA A 269 -10.92 -4.72 12.78
CA ALA A 269 -10.13 -5.78 12.17
C ALA A 269 -10.91 -6.55 11.09
N LEU A 270 -12.19 -6.84 11.36
CA LEU A 270 -13.09 -7.43 10.37
C LEU A 270 -13.25 -6.52 9.14
N TYR A 271 -13.48 -5.22 9.34
CA TYR A 271 -13.63 -4.26 8.25
C TYR A 271 -12.38 -4.23 7.40
N SER A 272 -11.19 -4.20 8.02
CA SER A 272 -9.94 -4.24 7.27
C SER A 272 -9.74 -5.51 6.44
N LEU A 273 -10.39 -6.63 6.80
CA LEU A 273 -10.32 -7.89 6.06
C LEU A 273 -11.31 -7.92 4.88
N LEU A 274 -12.46 -7.27 5.03
CA LEU A 274 -13.52 -7.17 4.03
C LEU A 274 -13.42 -5.92 3.15
N ASP A 275 -12.53 -4.99 3.47
CA ASP A 275 -12.38 -3.79 2.68
C ASP A 275 -11.67 -4.11 1.37
N HIS A 276 -12.13 -3.53 0.26
CA HIS A 276 -11.54 -3.76 -1.05
C HIS A 276 -10.11 -3.19 -1.13
N GLY A 277 -9.88 -2.00 -0.56
CA GLY A 277 -8.57 -1.37 -0.53
C GLY A 277 -7.61 -2.02 0.47
N ASP A 278 -8.11 -2.49 1.62
CA ASP A 278 -7.29 -2.97 2.75
C ASP A 278 -7.25 -4.49 2.96
N GLY A 279 -8.08 -5.23 2.23
CA GLY A 279 -8.22 -6.68 2.30
C GLY A 279 -6.93 -7.43 1.92
N ILE A 280 -6.94 -8.75 2.07
CA ILE A 280 -5.84 -9.57 1.56
C ILE A 280 -6.03 -9.71 0.05
N THR A 281 -5.18 -9.04 -0.71
CA THR A 281 -5.19 -9.10 -2.17
C THR A 281 -3.86 -9.69 -2.62
N ALA A 282 -3.89 -10.91 -3.13
CA ALA A 282 -2.69 -11.65 -3.48
C ALA A 282 -2.87 -12.39 -4.81
N ALA A 283 -1.82 -12.37 -5.64
CA ALA A 283 -1.69 -13.34 -6.71
C ALA A 283 -1.29 -14.67 -6.07
N LEU A 284 -2.09 -15.72 -6.29
CA LEU A 284 -1.81 -17.07 -5.78
C LEU A 284 -0.85 -17.81 -6.72
N GLY A 285 -0.09 -18.77 -6.16
CA GLY A 285 0.82 -19.64 -6.92
C GLY A 285 2.32 -19.43 -6.59
N PRO A 286 3.22 -20.12 -7.32
CA PRO A 286 4.66 -20.17 -6.98
C PRO A 286 5.39 -18.83 -7.06
N ALA A 287 4.90 -17.89 -7.87
CA ALA A 287 5.39 -16.52 -7.98
C ALA A 287 4.43 -15.51 -7.32
N GLY A 288 3.64 -15.99 -6.36
CA GLY A 288 2.60 -15.20 -5.73
C GLY A 288 3.17 -13.99 -4.99
N TRP A 289 2.40 -12.91 -5.02
CA TRP A 289 2.78 -11.61 -4.44
C TRP A 289 1.54 -10.95 -3.85
N TYR A 290 1.76 -9.96 -3.00
CA TYR A 290 0.68 -9.22 -2.35
C TYR A 290 0.54 -7.83 -2.93
N THR A 291 -0.67 -7.48 -3.37
CA THR A 291 -1.08 -6.08 -3.53
C THR A 291 -1.34 -5.47 -2.17
N ASN A 292 -2.00 -6.20 -1.25
CA ASN A 292 -2.20 -5.78 0.13
C ASN A 292 -2.36 -7.00 1.06
N GLY A 293 -2.23 -6.80 2.38
CA GLY A 293 -2.49 -7.81 3.40
C GLY A 293 -1.26 -8.56 3.93
N GLN A 294 -0.03 -8.22 3.53
CA GLN A 294 1.19 -8.89 3.98
C GLN A 294 1.29 -9.04 5.52
N HIS A 295 0.99 -7.98 6.27
CA HIS A 295 1.00 -8.02 7.74
C HIS A 295 -0.07 -8.91 8.32
N ARG A 296 -1.26 -8.90 7.73
CA ARG A 296 -2.38 -9.70 8.17
C ARG A 296 -2.10 -11.18 7.94
N VAL A 297 -1.61 -11.54 6.76
CA VAL A 297 -1.19 -12.91 6.45
C VAL A 297 -0.06 -13.33 7.37
N ARG A 298 0.95 -12.49 7.59
CA ARG A 298 2.03 -12.84 8.51
C ARG A 298 1.51 -13.13 9.91
N ALA A 299 0.64 -12.26 10.44
CA ALA A 299 0.00 -12.47 11.73
C ALA A 299 -0.87 -13.73 11.77
N MET A 300 -1.57 -14.06 10.69
CA MET A 300 -2.36 -15.28 10.54
C MET A 300 -1.49 -16.54 10.52
N LYS A 301 -0.40 -16.55 9.72
CA LYS A 301 0.57 -17.65 9.67
C LYS A 301 1.24 -17.86 11.04
N ASP A 302 1.70 -16.78 11.68
CA ASP A 302 2.30 -16.84 13.02
C ASP A 302 1.32 -17.36 14.09
N ALA A 303 0.02 -17.09 13.91
CA ALA A 303 -1.05 -17.55 14.80
C ALA A 303 -1.61 -18.94 14.44
N GLY A 304 -1.15 -19.56 13.34
CA GLY A 304 -1.65 -20.85 12.87
C GLY A 304 -3.13 -20.84 12.47
N VAL A 305 -3.59 -19.75 11.84
CA VAL A 305 -4.96 -19.67 11.31
C VAL A 305 -5.09 -20.60 10.11
N ASP A 306 -6.10 -21.47 10.09
CA ASP A 306 -6.26 -22.46 9.01
C ASP A 306 -6.68 -21.82 7.68
N ARG A 307 -7.74 -20.99 7.71
CA ARG A 307 -8.37 -20.41 6.52
C ARG A 307 -8.73 -18.95 6.72
N THR A 308 -8.73 -18.20 5.63
CA THR A 308 -9.08 -16.79 5.63
C THR A 308 -9.75 -16.36 4.33
N VAL A 309 -10.15 -15.10 4.29
CA VAL A 309 -10.76 -14.45 3.13
C VAL A 309 -9.69 -13.66 2.37
N VAL A 310 -9.68 -13.80 1.04
CA VAL A 310 -8.97 -12.91 0.13
C VAL A 310 -9.94 -12.18 -0.78
N VAL A 311 -9.56 -10.97 -1.18
CA VAL A 311 -10.25 -10.17 -2.18
C VAL A 311 -9.61 -10.48 -3.52
N ALA A 312 -10.38 -11.09 -4.43
CA ALA A 312 -9.98 -11.31 -5.80
C ALA A 312 -10.66 -10.28 -6.70
N TYR A 313 -9.88 -9.69 -7.60
CA TYR A 313 -10.37 -8.81 -8.64
C TYR A 313 -10.44 -9.61 -9.93
N LEU A 314 -11.66 -9.82 -10.43
CA LEU A 314 -11.92 -10.51 -11.68
C LEU A 314 -12.25 -9.50 -12.76
N PRO A 315 -11.75 -9.64 -14.00
CA PRO A 315 -12.28 -8.86 -15.11
C PRO A 315 -13.80 -9.11 -15.22
N LEU A 316 -14.60 -8.07 -15.48
CA LEU A 316 -15.96 -8.27 -15.96
C LEU A 316 -15.88 -9.13 -17.22
N GLU A 317 -16.70 -10.17 -17.27
CA GLU A 317 -16.90 -10.91 -18.52
C GLU A 317 -17.40 -9.90 -19.56
N ASP A 318 -16.69 -9.75 -20.68
CA ASP A 318 -17.21 -9.00 -21.80
C ASP A 318 -18.56 -9.62 -22.17
N ASP A 319 -19.63 -8.82 -22.21
CA ASP A 319 -20.94 -9.16 -22.80
C ASP A 319 -20.84 -9.36 -24.33
N ALA A 320 -19.77 -10.02 -24.81
CA ALA A 320 -19.54 -10.36 -26.21
C ALA A 320 -20.37 -11.59 -26.66
N GLY A 321 -21.36 -12.02 -25.86
CA GLY A 321 -22.24 -13.16 -26.14
C GLY A 321 -23.63 -12.83 -26.65
N ALA A 322 -24.06 -11.56 -26.70
CA ALA A 322 -25.46 -11.20 -26.99
C ALA A 322 -25.71 -10.56 -28.38
N ALA A 323 -24.79 -10.74 -29.34
CA ALA A 323 -25.00 -10.30 -30.72
C ALA A 323 -24.58 -11.41 -31.70
N GLY A 324 -25.41 -12.46 -31.80
CA GLY A 324 -25.13 -13.58 -32.66
C GLY A 324 -26.29 -14.55 -32.83
N GLU A 325 -27.51 -14.05 -33.03
CA GLU A 325 -28.60 -14.77 -33.71
C GLU A 325 -29.72 -13.76 -34.05
N GLY A 326 -29.84 -13.46 -35.34
CA GLY A 326 -30.81 -12.52 -35.93
C GLY A 326 -30.52 -12.30 -37.41
#